data_AF-A0A1G1IFS0-F1
#
_entry.id   AF-A0A1G1IFS0-F1
#
_cell.length_a   1.000
_cell.length_b   1.000
_cell.length_c   1.000
_cell.angle_alpha   90.00
_cell.angle_beta   90.00
_cell.angle_gamma   90.00
#
_symmetry.space_group_name_H-M   'P 1'
#
loop_
_entity.id
_entity.type
_entity.pdbx_description
1 polymer ?
#
loop_
_entity_poly.entity_id
_entity_poly.type
_entity_poly.pdbx_seq_one_letter_code
_entity_poly.pdbx_strand_id
1 'polypeptide(L)'
;MIIREAGAADMAKKSEDVNLPPLQRVSVSELSVIGIVWGGFGYMAMVQTPDGKGYAVQRGAKIGNNNGIVSAITEKAVIVEERFTDIYGKKQVREYAKPLHAKESLP
;
A
#
# COMPACT_ATOMS: atom_id res chain seq x y z
N MET A 1 -12.60 11.70 51.19
CA MET A 1 -11.20 12.02 50.84
C MET A 1 -10.72 10.89 49.94
N ILE A 2 -10.73 11.09 48.61
CA ILE A 2 -10.33 10.08 47.63
C ILE A 2 -9.15 10.71 46.88
N ILE A 3 -7.94 10.26 47.18
CA ILE A 3 -6.72 10.65 46.48
C ILE A 3 -6.38 9.56 45.47
N ARG A 4 -6.27 10.02 44.22
CA ARG A 4 -5.85 9.33 42.98
C ARG A 4 -4.38 8.90 43.09
N GLU A 5 -3.97 7.93 42.28
CA GLU A 5 -2.79 7.90 41.36
C GLU A 5 -2.83 6.54 40.62
N ALA A 6 -3.11 6.52 39.31
CA ALA A 6 -2.14 6.50 38.21
C ALA A 6 -1.46 5.13 38.02
N GLY A 7 -1.68 4.52 36.86
CA GLY A 7 -1.03 3.28 36.48
C GLY A 7 -1.41 2.85 35.08
N ALA A 8 -0.50 3.12 34.14
CA ALA A 8 -0.55 2.78 32.74
C ALA A 8 -1.06 1.36 32.46
N ALA A 9 -2.06 1.26 31.58
CA ALA A 9 -2.34 0.06 30.81
C ALA A 9 -2.54 0.50 29.35
N ASP A 10 -1.42 0.50 28.62
CA ASP A 10 -1.29 0.18 27.19
C ASP A 10 -2.29 0.84 26.22
N MET A 11 -2.04 2.02 25.64
CA MET A 11 -0.87 2.43 24.86
C MET A 11 -0.43 1.42 23.77
N ALA A 12 -1.39 0.77 23.09
CA ALA A 12 -1.11 -0.01 21.87
C ALA A 12 -2.15 0.20 20.74
N LYS A 13 -2.71 1.40 20.60
CA LYS A 13 -3.39 1.79 19.36
C LYS A 13 -2.53 2.80 18.64
N LYS A 14 -1.58 2.27 17.87
CA LYS A 14 -0.79 3.01 16.87
C LYS A 14 -1.78 3.90 16.13
N SER A 15 -1.74 5.19 16.43
CA SER A 15 -2.53 6.21 15.77
C SER A 15 -2.23 6.09 14.30
N GLU A 16 -3.13 5.45 13.55
CA GLU A 16 -3.17 5.60 12.11
C GLU A 16 -3.19 7.09 11.85
N ASP A 17 -2.14 7.62 11.24
CA ASP A 17 -2.10 8.98 10.76
C ASP A 17 -3.34 9.21 9.88
N VAL A 18 -4.38 9.81 10.46
CA VAL A 18 -5.70 9.99 9.83
C VAL A 18 -5.57 10.83 8.55
N ASN A 19 -4.45 11.53 8.39
CA ASN A 19 -4.11 12.36 7.24
C ASN A 19 -3.56 11.55 6.04
N LEU A 20 -3.00 10.35 6.25
CA LEU A 20 -2.49 9.56 5.14
C LEU A 20 -3.64 8.89 4.37
N PRO A 21 -3.63 8.92 3.02
CA PRO A 21 -4.55 8.16 2.18
C PRO A 21 -4.56 6.67 2.58
N PRO A 22 -5.70 5.97 2.50
CA PRO A 22 -5.82 4.57 2.95
C PRO A 22 -4.74 3.65 2.35
N LEU A 23 -4.42 3.80 1.06
CA LEU A 23 -3.38 3.01 0.38
C LEU A 23 -1.97 3.23 0.92
N GLN A 24 -1.71 4.33 1.63
CA GLN A 24 -0.41 4.61 2.25
C GLN A 24 -0.32 4.10 3.69
N ARG A 25 -1.37 3.47 4.23
CA ARG A 25 -1.35 2.89 5.58
C ARG A 25 -1.00 1.40 5.58
N VAL A 26 -1.16 0.75 4.43
CA VAL A 26 -0.95 -0.69 4.24
C VAL A 26 0.38 -0.93 3.55
N SER A 27 1.07 -2.04 3.83
CA SER A 27 2.32 -2.37 3.14
C SER A 27 2.05 -2.82 1.70
N VAL A 28 2.94 -2.52 0.75
CA VAL A 28 2.80 -2.97 -0.66
C VAL A 28 2.62 -4.49 -0.75
N SER A 29 3.29 -5.24 0.14
CA SER A 29 3.18 -6.69 0.24
C SER A 29 1.75 -7.19 0.48
N GLU A 30 0.95 -6.46 1.25
CA GLU A 30 -0.41 -6.84 1.68
C GLU A 30 -1.50 -6.37 0.69
N LEU A 31 -1.11 -5.63 -0.34
CA LEU A 31 -2.03 -5.17 -1.38
C LEU A 31 -2.16 -6.22 -2.48
N SER A 32 -3.39 -6.37 -2.96
CA SER A 32 -3.74 -7.29 -4.05
C SER A 32 -4.17 -6.50 -5.27
N VAL A 33 -3.58 -6.80 -6.43
CA VAL A 33 -4.08 -6.27 -7.71
C VAL A 33 -5.23 -7.16 -8.15
N ILE A 34 -6.43 -6.59 -8.26
CA ILE A 34 -7.68 -7.31 -8.55
C ILE A 34 -8.25 -7.00 -9.94
N GLY A 35 -7.69 -6.02 -10.65
CA GLY A 35 -8.05 -5.70 -12.02
C GLY A 35 -7.03 -4.78 -12.67
N ILE A 36 -6.89 -4.91 -13.99
CA ILE A 36 -6.09 -4.00 -14.82
C ILE A 36 -6.93 -3.67 -16.05
N VAL A 37 -7.02 -2.38 -16.36
CA VAL A 37 -7.74 -1.85 -17.52
C VAL A 37 -6.75 -1.03 -18.33
N TRP A 38 -6.74 -1.22 -19.64
CA TRP A 38 -5.89 -0.48 -20.57
C TRP A 38 -6.68 -0.07 -21.82
N GLY A 39 -6.30 1.06 -22.41
CA GLY A 39 -6.96 1.60 -23.60
C GLY A 39 -6.31 2.91 -24.07
N GLY A 40 -7.05 3.70 -24.85
CA GLY A 40 -6.54 4.96 -25.44
C GLY A 40 -6.04 6.00 -24.42
N PHE A 41 -6.43 5.87 -23.15
CA PHE A 41 -6.03 6.77 -22.05
C PHE A 41 -4.87 6.20 -21.20
N GLY A 42 -4.30 5.06 -21.58
CA GLY A 42 -3.21 4.40 -20.85
C GLY A 42 -3.69 3.26 -19.94
N TYR A 43 -2.86 2.92 -18.95
CA TYR A 43 -3.10 1.82 -18.02
C TYR A 43 -3.60 2.33 -16.67
N MET A 44 -4.58 1.62 -16.12
CA MET A 44 -5.12 1.83 -14.79
C MET A 44 -5.27 0.47 -14.10
N ALA A 45 -4.97 0.39 -12.81
CA ALA A 45 -5.11 -0.83 -12.04
C ALA A 45 -6.07 -0.61 -10.87
N MET A 46 -6.78 -1.67 -10.49
CA MET A 46 -7.57 -1.72 -9.27
C MET A 46 -6.81 -2.55 -8.25
N VAL A 47 -6.48 -1.93 -7.12
CA VAL A 47 -5.83 -2.56 -5.98
C VAL A 47 -6.81 -2.68 -4.82
N GLN A 48 -6.73 -3.76 -4.07
CA GLN A 48 -7.53 -4.01 -2.88
C GLN A 48 -6.63 -4.04 -1.64
N THR A 49 -7.08 -3.37 -0.59
CA THR A 49 -6.46 -3.44 0.74
C THR A 49 -6.98 -4.65 1.53
N PRO A 50 -6.27 -5.11 2.58
CA PRO A 50 -6.71 -6.22 3.44
C PRO A 50 -8.09 -6.04 4.07
N ASP A 51 -8.51 -4.79 4.31
CA ASP A 51 -9.86 -4.45 4.77
C ASP A 51 -10.94 -4.55 3.67
N GLY A 52 -10.58 -5.05 2.49
CA GLY A 52 -11.49 -5.36 1.38
C GLY A 52 -11.79 -4.17 0.46
N LYS A 53 -11.28 -2.97 0.75
CA LYS A 53 -11.57 -1.76 -0.04
C LYS A 53 -10.74 -1.72 -1.32
N GLY A 54 -11.44 -1.49 -2.43
CA GLY A 54 -10.84 -1.33 -3.76
C GLY A 54 -10.51 0.13 -4.07
N TYR A 55 -9.37 0.37 -4.70
CA TYR A 55 -8.88 1.67 -5.12
C TYR A 55 -8.30 1.60 -6.53
N ALA A 56 -8.63 2.58 -7.37
CA ALA A 56 -8.03 2.69 -8.69
C ALA A 56 -6.72 3.51 -8.62
N VAL A 57 -5.67 3.02 -9.28
CA VAL A 57 -4.34 3.64 -9.32
C VAL A 57 -3.84 3.74 -10.75
N GLN A 58 -3.03 4.76 -11.00
CA GLN A 58 -2.30 4.98 -12.25
C GLN A 58 -0.82 5.19 -11.92
N ARG A 59 0.03 5.26 -12.96
CA ARG A 59 1.44 5.62 -12.81
C ARG A 59 1.57 6.92 -12.00
N GLY A 60 2.49 6.92 -11.03
CA GLY A 60 2.71 8.05 -10.12
C GLY A 60 1.87 8.04 -8.85
N ALA A 61 0.86 7.15 -8.73
CA ALA A 61 0.09 7.02 -7.50
C ALA A 61 0.96 6.55 -6.33
N LYS A 62 0.75 7.13 -5.15
CA LYS A 62 1.41 6.73 -3.91
C LYS A 62 0.68 5.55 -3.28
N ILE A 63 1.44 4.53 -2.91
CA ILE A 63 0.92 3.25 -2.41
C ILE A 63 1.95 2.68 -1.43
N GLY A 64 1.51 1.96 -0.41
CA GLY A 64 2.43 1.42 0.57
C GLY A 64 2.76 2.41 1.70
N ASN A 65 2.99 1.86 2.88
CA ASN A 65 3.47 2.59 4.06
C ASN A 65 4.93 3.08 3.97
N ASN A 66 5.72 2.64 2.99
CA ASN A 66 7.08 3.15 2.77
C ASN A 66 7.19 4.11 1.58
N ASN A 67 6.15 4.93 1.36
CA ASN A 67 6.11 5.91 0.26
C ASN A 67 6.38 5.29 -1.11
N GLY A 68 5.80 4.11 -1.37
CA GLY A 68 5.88 3.49 -2.68
C GLY A 68 5.18 4.32 -3.74
N ILE A 69 5.68 4.24 -4.96
CA ILE A 69 5.12 4.92 -6.12
C ILE A 69 4.92 3.90 -7.22
N VAL A 70 3.74 3.92 -7.86
CA VAL A 70 3.48 3.09 -9.05
C VAL A 70 4.38 3.58 -10.19
N SER A 71 5.42 2.83 -10.52
CA SER A 71 6.38 3.18 -11.56
C SER A 71 5.88 2.78 -12.94
N ALA A 72 5.15 1.66 -13.02
CA ALA A 72 4.52 1.15 -14.23
C ALA A 72 3.28 0.28 -13.92
N ILE A 73 2.39 0.16 -14.90
CA ILE A 73 1.30 -0.81 -14.91
C ILE A 73 1.39 -1.54 -16.24
N THR A 74 1.35 -2.86 -16.19
CA THR A 74 1.36 -3.77 -17.34
C THR A 74 0.04 -4.54 -17.37
N GLU A 75 -0.24 -5.30 -18.43
CA GLU A 75 -1.44 -6.14 -18.53
C GLU A 75 -1.53 -7.21 -17.42
N LYS A 76 -0.42 -7.52 -16.75
CA LYS A 76 -0.32 -8.63 -15.79
C LYS A 76 0.09 -8.22 -14.39
N ALA A 77 0.58 -6.99 -14.19
CA ALA A 77 1.13 -6.57 -12.91
C ALA A 77 1.18 -5.04 -12.76
N VAL A 78 1.14 -4.60 -11.51
CA VAL A 78 1.51 -3.24 -11.08
C VAL A 78 2.94 -3.28 -10.56
N ILE A 79 3.79 -2.39 -11.05
CA ILE A 79 5.18 -2.25 -10.59
C ILE A 79 5.24 -1.06 -9.63
N VAL A 80 5.75 -1.31 -8.43
CA VAL A 80 5.86 -0.31 -7.37
C VAL A 80 7.31 -0.16 -6.95
N GLU A 81 7.80 1.07 -6.93
CA GLU A 81 9.12 1.40 -6.40
C GLU A 81 8.98 2.01 -5.01
N GLU A 82 9.66 1.44 -4.03
CA GLU A 82 9.82 2.03 -2.70
C GLU A 82 11.27 2.47 -2.52
N ARG A 83 11.46 3.67 -1.95
CA ARG A 83 12.78 4.21 -1.65
C ARG A 83 13.07 4.00 -0.18
N PHE A 84 14.23 3.44 0.13
CA PHE A 84 14.68 3.28 1.51
C PHE A 84 16.12 3.76 1.65
N THR A 85 16.47 4.19 2.85
CA THR A 85 17.83 4.56 3.20
C THR A 85 18.43 3.40 3.96
N ASP A 86 19.53 2.85 3.45
CA ASP A 86 20.27 1.78 4.12
C ASP A 86 21.05 2.31 5.33
N ILE A 87 21.57 1.42 6.19
CA ILE A 87 22.32 1.78 7.41
C ILE A 87 23.53 2.69 7.15
N TYR A 88 24.07 2.68 5.94
CA TYR A 88 25.18 3.55 5.52
C TYR A 88 24.72 4.91 4.93
N GLY A 89 23.44 5.26 5.03
CA GLY A 89 22.88 6.51 4.50
C GLY A 89 22.68 6.52 2.97
N LYS A 90 22.91 5.38 2.30
CA LYS A 90 22.73 5.26 0.85
C LYS A 90 21.25 5.11 0.50
N LYS A 91 20.77 5.92 -0.44
CA LYS A 91 19.42 5.81 -1.00
C LYS A 91 19.36 4.61 -1.93
N GLN A 92 18.55 3.63 -1.58
CA GLN A 92 18.30 2.44 -2.36
C GLN A 92 16.85 2.45 -2.87
N VAL A 93 16.64 1.83 -4.03
CA VAL A 93 15.32 1.61 -4.60
C VAL A 93 15.05 0.10 -4.58
N ARG A 94 13.90 -0.29 -4.05
CA ARG A 94 13.39 -1.65 -4.13
C ARG A 94 12.16 -1.66 -5.03
N GLU A 95 12.15 -2.58 -5.97
CA GLU A 95 11.03 -2.78 -6.89
C GLU A 95 10.18 -3.96 -6.44
N TYR A 96 8.86 -3.78 -6.46
CA TYR A 96 7.88 -4.82 -6.19
C TYR A 96 6.98 -4.99 -7.40
N ALA A 97 7.02 -6.19 -8.00
CA ALA A 97 6.02 -6.59 -8.97
C ALA A 97 4.81 -7.19 -8.24
N LYS A 98 3.66 -6.53 -8.35
CA LYS A 98 2.38 -6.98 -7.82
C LYS A 98 1.56 -7.58 -8.96
N PRO A 99 1.58 -8.92 -9.15
CA PRO A 99 0.82 -9.54 -10.22
C PRO A 99 -0.67 -9.37 -9.98
N LEU A 100 -1.41 -9.24 -11.09
CA LEU A 100 -2.86 -9.36 -11.11
C LEU A 100 -3.19 -10.73 -10.53
N HIS A 101 -3.82 -10.74 -9.35
CA HIS A 101 -4.41 -11.94 -8.82
C HIS A 101 -5.59 -12.24 -9.73
N ALA A 102 -5.43 -13.23 -10.61
CA ALA A 102 -6.57 -13.91 -11.16
C ALA A 102 -7.32 -14.45 -9.95
N LYS A 103 -8.44 -13.83 -9.60
CA LYS A 103 -9.34 -14.40 -8.62
C LYS A 103 -9.67 -15.77 -9.18
N GLU A 104 -9.12 -16.81 -8.56
CA GLU A 104 -9.60 -18.16 -8.76
C GLU A 104 -11.10 -18.07 -8.58
N SER A 105 -11.82 -18.25 -9.68
CA SER A 105 -13.24 -18.55 -9.66
C SER A 105 -13.34 -19.78 -8.77
N LEU A 106 -13.65 -19.61 -7.48
CA LEU A 106 -14.01 -20.72 -6.62
C LEU A 106 -15.12 -21.50 -7.36
N PRO A 107 -14.93 -22.81 -7.62
CA PRO A 107 -15.91 -23.63 -8.31
C PRO A 107 -17.23 -23.74 -7.54
#